data_AF-A0A0D8ZXF9-F1
#
_entry.id   AF-A0A0D8ZXF9-F1
#
_cell.length_a   1.000
_cell.length_b   1.000
_cell.length_c   1.000
_cell.angle_alpha   90.00
_cell.angle_beta   90.00
_cell.angle_gamma   90.00
#
_symmetry.space_group_name_H-M   'P 1'
#
loop_
_entity.id
_entity.type
_entity.pdbx_description
1 polymer ?
#
loop_
_entity_poly.entity_id
_entity_poly.type
_entity_poly.pdbx_seq_one_letter_code
_entity_poly.pdbx_strand_id
1 'polypeptide(L)'
;MHLPPLQPISNSQFYVSGNVTVDPGAAIAPGVLLQADPDSEIKIASGVCIGMGAILHAHKGKLEIAEGTNVGTGVLIVGDCQIGANACIGSMTTIFNSSVSRGEVISPGSLIGDKSRQAEQKVIETDDRISEPEPNVDNGAVDTSDRSEVAPQPEEISSSADNNTPVYGQARLNQLLSTLLPHRQTLNSPLQNDNPTSNAS
;
A
#
# COMPACT_ATOMS: atom_id res chain seq x y z
N MET A 1 -45.76 -26.77 1.35
CA MET A 1 -45.44 -26.10 0.08
C MET A 1 -43.99 -26.38 -0.26
N HIS A 2 -43.72 -27.14 -1.31
CA HIS A 2 -42.36 -27.40 -1.78
C HIS A 2 -42.02 -26.30 -2.80
N LEU A 3 -41.11 -25.40 -2.43
CA LEU A 3 -40.57 -24.43 -3.37
C LEU A 3 -39.58 -25.16 -4.30
N PRO A 4 -39.74 -25.04 -5.63
CA PRO A 4 -38.72 -25.50 -6.56
C PRO A 4 -37.39 -24.79 -6.24
N PRO A 5 -36.24 -25.49 -6.32
CA PRO A 5 -34.95 -24.84 -6.17
C PRO A 5 -34.81 -23.77 -7.26
N LEU A 6 -34.46 -22.55 -6.85
CA LEU A 6 -34.15 -21.46 -7.76
C LEU A 6 -33.00 -21.90 -8.65
N GLN A 7 -33.26 -22.07 -9.95
CA GLN A 7 -32.20 -22.35 -10.90
C GLN A 7 -31.39 -21.07 -11.11
N PRO A 8 -30.04 -21.11 -10.98
CA PRO A 8 -29.21 -19.94 -11.21
C PRO A 8 -29.39 -19.43 -12.64
N ILE A 9 -29.63 -18.13 -12.79
CA ILE A 9 -29.70 -17.47 -14.10
C ILE A 9 -28.29 -17.48 -14.70
N SER A 10 -28.04 -18.35 -15.66
CA SER A 10 -26.77 -18.41 -16.40
C SER A 10 -26.79 -17.46 -17.58
N ASN A 11 -26.48 -16.18 -17.33
CA ASN A 11 -25.85 -15.32 -18.33
C ASN A 11 -24.37 -15.31 -17.96
N SER A 12 -23.47 -15.80 -18.82
CA SER A 12 -22.03 -15.82 -18.53
C SER A 12 -21.51 -14.40 -18.34
N GLN A 13 -21.54 -13.94 -17.09
CA GLN A 13 -21.07 -12.60 -16.69
C GLN A 13 -19.55 -12.55 -16.61
N PHE A 14 -18.86 -13.68 -16.71
CA PHE A 14 -17.41 -13.82 -16.73
C PHE A 14 -16.98 -14.62 -17.97
N TYR A 15 -15.73 -14.43 -18.38
CA TYR A 15 -15.13 -15.10 -19.53
C TYR A 15 -14.12 -16.14 -19.08
N VAL A 16 -14.10 -17.28 -19.77
CA VAL A 16 -13.17 -18.38 -19.53
C VAL A 16 -12.54 -18.82 -20.84
N SER A 17 -11.22 -18.96 -20.86
CA SER A 17 -10.46 -19.49 -22.00
C SER A 17 -9.30 -20.38 -21.53
N GLY A 18 -9.06 -21.48 -22.23
CA GLY A 18 -8.01 -22.44 -21.92
C GLY A 18 -8.40 -23.49 -20.88
N ASN A 19 -7.39 -24.13 -20.28
CA ASN A 19 -7.58 -25.14 -19.24
C ASN A 19 -7.90 -24.50 -17.88
N VAL A 20 -9.19 -24.32 -17.60
CA VAL A 20 -9.69 -23.70 -16.37
C VAL A 20 -10.69 -24.63 -15.71
N THR A 21 -10.43 -25.00 -14.45
CA THR A 21 -11.34 -25.78 -13.61
C THR A 21 -11.85 -24.91 -12.47
N VAL A 22 -13.17 -24.79 -12.38
CA VAL A 22 -13.86 -24.01 -11.33
C VAL A 22 -14.73 -24.96 -10.52
N ASP A 23 -14.52 -24.99 -9.21
CA ASP A 23 -15.39 -25.73 -8.30
C ASP A 23 -16.82 -25.12 -8.28
N PRO A 24 -17.89 -25.92 -8.26
CA PRO A 24 -19.27 -25.43 -8.23
C PRO A 24 -19.61 -24.51 -7.04
N GLY A 25 -18.86 -24.62 -5.93
CA GLY A 25 -19.02 -23.78 -4.76
C GLY A 25 -18.29 -22.43 -4.84
N ALA A 26 -17.60 -22.12 -5.93
CA ALA A 26 -16.95 -20.82 -6.12
C ALA A 26 -17.96 -19.76 -6.60
N ALA A 27 -17.85 -18.55 -6.05
CA ALA A 27 -18.62 -17.39 -6.46
C ALA A 27 -17.78 -16.49 -7.38
N ILE A 28 -18.20 -16.34 -8.63
CA ILE A 28 -17.51 -15.51 -9.63
C ILE A 28 -18.39 -14.32 -10.00
N ALA A 29 -17.91 -13.11 -9.70
CA ALA A 29 -18.62 -11.88 -10.02
C ALA A 29 -18.53 -11.51 -11.51
N PRO A 30 -19.36 -10.55 -12.00
CA PRO A 30 -19.29 -10.07 -13.37
C PRO A 30 -17.93 -9.48 -13.78
N GLY A 31 -17.65 -9.53 -15.07
CA GLY A 31 -16.43 -8.98 -15.68
C GLY A 31 -15.15 -9.74 -15.36
N VAL A 32 -15.23 -10.87 -14.63
CA VAL A 32 -14.04 -11.69 -14.35
C VAL A 32 -13.52 -12.32 -15.65
N LEU A 33 -12.20 -12.29 -15.82
CA LEU A 33 -11.50 -12.93 -16.94
C LEU A 33 -10.61 -14.06 -16.41
N LEU A 34 -10.89 -15.29 -16.82
CA LEU A 34 -10.07 -16.46 -16.54
C LEU A 34 -9.42 -16.92 -17.85
N GLN A 35 -8.11 -16.81 -17.95
CA GLN A 35 -7.37 -17.22 -19.14
C GLN A 35 -6.20 -18.12 -18.78
N ALA A 36 -6.15 -19.32 -19.33
CA ALA A 36 -4.99 -20.18 -19.29
C ALA A 36 -4.38 -20.28 -20.69
N ASP A 37 -3.09 -19.97 -20.80
CA ASP A 37 -2.32 -20.17 -22.03
C ASP A 37 -2.13 -21.67 -22.34
N PRO A 38 -1.65 -22.04 -23.54
CA PRO A 38 -1.23 -23.41 -23.82
C PRO A 38 -0.29 -23.95 -22.73
N ASP A 39 -0.49 -25.21 -22.36
CA ASP A 39 0.26 -25.91 -21.29
C ASP A 39 0.18 -25.27 -19.89
N SER A 40 -0.71 -24.28 -19.70
CA SER A 40 -0.99 -23.64 -18.40
C SER A 40 -2.36 -24.07 -17.88
N GLU A 41 -2.58 -23.92 -16.57
CA GLU A 41 -3.83 -24.36 -15.92
C GLU A 41 -4.26 -23.36 -14.84
N ILE A 42 -5.57 -23.09 -14.76
CA ILE A 42 -6.19 -22.40 -13.62
C ILE A 42 -7.05 -23.41 -12.85
N LYS A 43 -6.86 -23.47 -11.53
CA LYS A 43 -7.75 -24.21 -10.61
C LYS A 43 -8.31 -23.28 -9.54
N ILE A 44 -9.63 -23.24 -9.44
CA ILE A 44 -10.36 -22.48 -8.43
C ILE A 44 -11.11 -23.46 -7.55
N ALA A 45 -10.72 -23.52 -6.27
CA ALA A 45 -11.32 -24.42 -5.29
C ALA A 45 -12.69 -23.92 -4.77
N SER A 46 -13.36 -24.76 -3.98
CA SER A 46 -14.67 -24.47 -3.39
C SER A 46 -14.62 -23.26 -2.45
N GLY A 47 -15.69 -22.47 -2.43
CA GLY A 47 -15.85 -21.34 -1.51
C GLY A 47 -14.96 -20.14 -1.83
N VAL A 48 -14.23 -20.16 -2.95
CA VAL A 48 -13.50 -18.99 -3.44
C VAL A 48 -14.48 -17.92 -3.89
N CYS A 49 -14.26 -16.68 -3.49
CA CYS A 49 -15.00 -15.51 -3.97
C CYS A 49 -14.10 -14.67 -4.86
N ILE A 50 -14.50 -14.43 -6.11
CA ILE A 50 -13.76 -13.59 -7.06
C ILE A 50 -14.56 -12.32 -7.32
N GLY A 51 -13.98 -11.20 -6.89
CA GLY A 51 -14.53 -9.86 -7.05
C GLY A 51 -14.66 -9.43 -8.51
N MET A 52 -15.57 -8.49 -8.75
CA MET A 52 -15.92 -8.01 -10.09
C MET A 52 -14.67 -7.50 -10.83
N GLY A 53 -14.58 -7.80 -12.13
CA GLY A 53 -13.49 -7.30 -12.99
C GLY A 53 -12.10 -7.84 -12.66
N ALA A 54 -11.98 -8.88 -11.83
CA ALA A 54 -10.69 -9.53 -11.59
C ALA A 54 -10.21 -10.28 -12.84
N ILE A 55 -8.90 -10.24 -13.09
CA ILE A 55 -8.25 -10.89 -14.24
C ILE A 55 -7.25 -11.90 -13.71
N LEU A 56 -7.45 -13.17 -14.03
CA LEU A 56 -6.60 -14.29 -13.66
C LEU A 56 -6.05 -14.90 -14.95
N HIS A 57 -4.74 -14.80 -15.15
CA HIS A 57 -4.05 -15.29 -16.33
C HIS A 57 -2.95 -16.27 -15.94
N ALA A 58 -3.16 -17.55 -16.16
CA ALA A 58 -2.08 -18.54 -16.05
C ALA A 58 -1.21 -18.48 -17.31
N HIS A 59 0.05 -18.05 -17.13
CA HIS A 59 1.06 -17.95 -18.19
C HIS A 59 2.31 -18.72 -17.79
N LYS A 60 2.64 -19.78 -18.54
CA LYS A 60 3.81 -20.65 -18.31
C LYS A 60 3.82 -21.30 -16.92
N GLY A 61 2.67 -21.79 -16.46
CA GLY A 61 2.58 -22.40 -15.14
C GLY A 61 1.15 -22.65 -14.69
N LYS A 62 0.97 -22.76 -13.38
CA LYS A 62 -0.32 -23.02 -12.75
C LYS A 62 -0.76 -21.84 -11.91
N LEU A 63 -2.04 -21.54 -11.96
CA LEU A 63 -2.67 -20.57 -11.08
C LEU A 63 -3.68 -21.33 -10.22
N GLU A 64 -3.30 -21.62 -8.99
CA GLU A 64 -4.12 -22.38 -8.05
C GLU A 64 -4.63 -21.46 -6.94
N ILE A 65 -5.95 -21.35 -6.82
CA ILE A 65 -6.62 -20.60 -5.76
C ILE A 65 -7.30 -21.59 -4.84
N ALA A 66 -6.79 -21.67 -3.61
CA ALA A 66 -7.26 -22.63 -2.62
C ALA A 66 -8.57 -22.19 -1.94
N GLU A 67 -9.19 -23.14 -1.23
CA GLU A 67 -10.51 -23.01 -0.61
C GLU A 67 -10.69 -21.74 0.23
N GLY A 68 -11.88 -21.16 0.18
CA GLY A 68 -12.27 -20.01 1.03
C GLY A 68 -11.49 -18.71 0.77
N THR A 69 -10.69 -18.63 -0.29
CA THR A 69 -9.95 -17.41 -0.64
C THR A 69 -10.89 -16.31 -1.12
N ASN A 70 -10.65 -15.09 -0.64
CA ASN A 70 -11.37 -13.90 -1.09
C ASN A 70 -10.46 -13.06 -1.99
N VAL A 71 -10.81 -12.95 -3.27
CA VAL A 71 -10.16 -12.09 -4.24
C VAL A 71 -10.97 -10.81 -4.42
N GLY A 72 -10.39 -9.67 -4.10
CA GLY A 72 -11.05 -8.37 -4.21
C GLY A 72 -11.40 -7.97 -5.65
N THR A 73 -12.15 -6.87 -5.78
CA THR A 73 -12.52 -6.28 -7.08
C THR A 73 -11.28 -5.79 -7.84
N GLY A 74 -11.23 -6.05 -9.15
CA GLY A 74 -10.17 -5.54 -10.03
C GLY A 74 -8.77 -6.09 -9.72
N VAL A 75 -8.67 -7.22 -9.05
CA VAL A 75 -7.38 -7.88 -8.81
C VAL A 75 -6.83 -8.45 -10.12
N LEU A 76 -5.52 -8.32 -10.32
CA LEU A 76 -4.79 -8.91 -11.44
C LEU A 76 -3.84 -10.00 -10.91
N ILE A 77 -3.97 -11.23 -11.40
CA ILE A 77 -3.04 -12.33 -11.07
C ILE A 77 -2.51 -12.89 -12.39
N VAL A 78 -1.20 -12.89 -12.57
CA VAL A 78 -0.55 -13.35 -13.81
C VAL A 78 0.62 -14.27 -13.51
N GLY A 79 0.67 -15.40 -14.21
CA GLY A 79 1.79 -16.33 -14.21
C GLY A 79 1.57 -17.59 -13.38
N ASP A 80 2.66 -18.14 -12.85
CA ASP A 80 2.66 -19.27 -11.92
C ASP A 80 2.47 -18.77 -10.48
N CYS A 81 1.28 -19.01 -9.92
CA CYS A 81 0.85 -18.42 -8.65
C CYS A 81 0.06 -19.45 -7.82
N GLN A 82 0.41 -19.56 -6.53
CA GLN A 82 -0.37 -20.33 -5.55
C GLN A 82 -0.95 -19.36 -4.52
N ILE A 83 -2.27 -19.28 -4.46
CA ILE A 83 -2.99 -18.46 -3.46
C ILE A 83 -3.51 -19.40 -2.39
N GLY A 84 -2.94 -19.30 -1.20
CA GLY A 84 -3.24 -20.19 -0.08
C GLY A 84 -4.66 -20.03 0.45
N ALA A 85 -5.17 -21.10 1.09
CA ALA A 85 -6.55 -21.15 1.56
C ALA A 85 -6.86 -20.03 2.55
N ASN A 86 -8.08 -19.50 2.50
CA ASN A 86 -8.53 -18.38 3.35
C ASN A 86 -7.66 -17.12 3.25
N ALA A 87 -6.85 -16.96 2.21
CA ALA A 87 -6.17 -15.70 1.96
C ALA A 87 -7.19 -14.62 1.54
N CYS A 88 -6.90 -13.37 1.89
CA CYS A 88 -7.71 -12.22 1.54
C CYS A 88 -6.87 -11.27 0.69
N ILE A 89 -7.18 -11.20 -0.60
CA ILE A 89 -6.49 -10.31 -1.55
C ILE A 89 -7.29 -9.02 -1.66
N GLY A 90 -6.72 -7.91 -1.19
CA GLY A 90 -7.35 -6.60 -1.27
C GLY A 90 -7.61 -6.17 -2.71
N SER A 91 -8.65 -5.36 -2.92
CA SER A 91 -9.04 -4.85 -4.25
C SER A 91 -7.88 -4.14 -4.96
N MET A 92 -7.87 -4.19 -6.29
CA MET A 92 -6.83 -3.58 -7.15
C MET A 92 -5.39 -4.06 -6.88
N THR A 93 -5.23 -5.18 -6.18
CA THR A 93 -3.91 -5.83 -6.01
C THR A 93 -3.46 -6.46 -7.32
N THR A 94 -2.16 -6.42 -7.60
CA THR A 94 -1.53 -7.17 -8.69
C THR A 94 -0.54 -8.19 -8.12
N ILE A 95 -0.66 -9.44 -8.53
CA ILE A 95 0.24 -10.55 -8.17
C ILE A 95 0.86 -11.08 -9.47
N PHE A 96 2.18 -11.02 -9.57
CA PHE A 96 2.92 -11.43 -10.76
C PHE A 96 3.97 -12.49 -10.42
N ASN A 97 3.78 -13.73 -10.89
CA ASN A 97 4.70 -14.85 -10.65
C ASN A 97 5.12 -14.98 -9.18
N SER A 98 4.15 -14.89 -8.28
CA SER A 98 4.37 -14.93 -6.83
C SER A 98 3.19 -15.62 -6.15
N SER A 99 3.45 -16.15 -4.96
CA SER A 99 2.47 -16.93 -4.19
C SER A 99 2.12 -16.21 -2.90
N VAL A 100 0.89 -16.39 -2.44
CA VAL A 100 0.36 -15.81 -1.21
C VAL A 100 0.10 -16.95 -0.24
N SER A 101 0.54 -16.78 1.00
CA SER A 101 0.45 -17.83 2.02
C SER A 101 -1.00 -18.05 2.49
N ARG A 102 -1.25 -19.21 3.09
CA ARG A 102 -2.54 -19.52 3.72
C ARG A 102 -2.90 -18.46 4.77
N GLY A 103 -4.12 -17.94 4.72
CA GLY A 103 -4.62 -16.96 5.69
C GLY A 103 -3.97 -15.57 5.61
N GLU A 104 -3.10 -15.33 4.64
CA GLU A 104 -2.44 -14.04 4.48
C GLU A 104 -3.43 -12.99 3.98
N VAL A 105 -3.31 -11.76 4.49
CA VAL A 105 -4.13 -10.61 4.08
C VAL A 105 -3.23 -9.64 3.33
N ILE A 106 -3.54 -9.45 2.06
CA ILE A 106 -2.85 -8.49 1.20
C ILE A 106 -3.64 -7.19 1.16
N SER A 107 -3.00 -6.08 1.48
CA SER A 107 -3.59 -4.75 1.43
C SER A 107 -4.06 -4.38 0.01
N PRO A 108 -5.18 -3.65 -0.17
CA PRO A 108 -5.60 -3.15 -1.47
C PRO A 108 -4.52 -2.34 -2.19
N GLY A 109 -4.46 -2.45 -3.53
CA GLY A 109 -3.49 -1.73 -4.36
C GLY A 109 -2.04 -2.22 -4.26
N SER A 110 -1.81 -3.36 -3.60
CA SER A 110 -0.47 -3.95 -3.50
C SER A 110 0.02 -4.48 -4.85
N LEU A 111 1.34 -4.53 -5.04
CA LEU A 111 1.97 -5.15 -6.19
C LEU A 111 3.04 -6.14 -5.70
N ILE A 112 2.79 -7.43 -5.89
CA ILE A 112 3.60 -8.54 -5.39
C ILE A 112 4.29 -9.24 -6.55
N GLY A 113 5.56 -9.59 -6.38
CA GLY A 113 6.32 -10.39 -7.34
C GLY A 113 6.92 -9.62 -8.52
N ASP A 114 6.71 -8.30 -8.59
CA ASP A 114 7.42 -7.45 -9.54
C ASP A 114 8.90 -7.32 -9.15
N LYS A 115 9.76 -8.06 -9.84
CA LYS A 115 11.23 -8.02 -9.67
C LYS A 115 11.91 -6.93 -10.51
N SER A 116 11.16 -6.18 -11.33
CA SER A 116 11.74 -5.15 -12.21
C SER A 116 12.23 -3.92 -11.43
N ARG A 117 11.65 -3.70 -10.24
CA ARG A 117 12.00 -2.60 -9.34
C ARG A 117 12.57 -3.20 -8.05
N GLN A 118 13.86 -3.49 -8.04
CA GLN A 118 14.55 -3.76 -6.78
C GLN A 118 14.76 -2.44 -6.07
N ALA A 119 13.91 -2.14 -5.09
CA ALA A 119 14.23 -1.11 -4.12
C ALA A 119 15.26 -1.70 -3.15
N GLU A 120 16.46 -1.11 -3.09
CA GLU A 120 17.37 -1.34 -1.98
C GLU A 120 16.67 -0.84 -0.71
N GLN A 121 16.04 -1.77 0.00
CA GLN A 121 15.42 -1.48 1.27
C GLN A 121 16.56 -1.34 2.28
N LYS A 122 17.09 -0.12 2.42
CA LYS A 122 18.01 0.22 3.49
C LYS A 122 17.26 0.01 4.80
N VAL A 123 17.47 -1.15 5.42
CA VAL A 123 17.03 -1.43 6.78
C VAL A 123 17.72 -0.39 7.65
N ILE A 124 16.98 0.62 8.10
CA ILE A 124 17.41 1.43 9.23
C ILE A 124 17.16 0.52 10.42
N GLU A 125 18.21 -0.16 10.88
CA GLU A 125 18.23 -0.76 12.20
C GLU A 125 18.11 0.40 13.21
N THR A 126 16.91 0.63 13.72
CA THR A 126 16.74 1.36 14.98
C THR A 126 17.26 0.44 16.08
N ASP A 127 18.48 0.71 16.53
CA ASP A 127 19.10 0.16 17.74
C ASP A 127 18.31 0.68 18.96
N ASP A 128 17.20 0.01 19.28
CA ASP A 128 16.49 0.18 20.55
C ASP A 128 17.30 -0.50 21.66
N ARG A 129 18.38 0.17 22.09
CA ARG A 129 19.04 -0.09 23.37
C ARG A 129 18.61 0.94 24.39
N ILE A 130 17.43 0.73 24.96
CA ILE A 130 17.10 1.31 26.26
C ILE A 130 17.74 0.39 27.31
N SER A 131 18.89 0.81 27.83
CA SER A 131 19.47 0.20 29.04
C SER A 131 18.64 0.62 30.25
N GLU A 132 17.90 -0.31 30.84
CA GLU A 132 17.33 -0.16 32.19
C GLU A 132 18.47 -0.23 33.23
N PRO A 133 18.60 0.74 34.15
CA PRO A 133 19.47 0.57 35.31
C PRO A 133 18.69 -0.04 36.49
N GLU A 134 19.24 -1.10 37.08
CA GLU A 134 18.75 -1.72 38.31
C GLU A 134 18.80 -0.76 39.52
N PRO A 135 17.92 -0.92 40.53
CA PRO A 135 17.91 -0.06 41.70
C PRO A 135 18.89 -0.58 42.75
N ASN A 136 19.95 0.19 43.04
CA ASN A 136 20.76 -0.05 44.23
C ASN A 136 20.37 0.94 45.35
N VAL A 137 20.01 0.36 46.49
CA VAL A 137 19.61 1.06 47.72
C VAL A 137 20.85 1.18 48.59
N ASP A 138 21.31 2.39 48.90
CA ASP A 138 21.82 2.69 50.24
C ASP A 138 21.81 4.19 50.55
N ASN A 139 21.52 4.48 51.82
CA ASN A 139 21.19 5.78 52.39
C ASN A 139 22.44 6.60 52.73
N GLY A 140 22.32 7.93 52.66
CA GLY A 140 23.31 8.79 53.31
C GLY A 140 23.16 10.29 53.08
N ALA A 141 22.38 10.93 53.96
CA ALA A 141 22.63 12.24 54.54
C ALA A 141 22.52 13.54 53.67
N VAL A 142 21.50 14.33 54.02
CA VAL A 142 21.50 15.79 54.30
C VAL A 142 22.10 16.72 53.24
N ASP A 143 21.29 17.55 52.57
CA ASP A 143 21.01 18.93 53.00
C ASP A 143 20.08 19.63 51.99
N THR A 144 19.35 20.58 52.54
CA THR A 144 18.27 21.37 51.98
C THR A 144 18.71 22.48 51.00
N SER A 145 17.76 22.86 50.14
CA SER A 145 17.64 24.16 49.46
C SER A 145 18.63 24.48 48.33
N ASP A 146 18.16 24.57 47.09
CA ASP A 146 17.66 25.85 46.57
C ASP A 146 16.91 25.68 45.23
N ARG A 147 15.89 26.50 45.04
CA ARG A 147 15.02 26.51 43.86
C ARG A 147 15.52 27.57 42.90
N SER A 148 15.76 27.21 41.63
CA SER A 148 15.75 28.19 40.55
C SER A 148 15.30 27.56 39.23
N GLU A 149 14.43 28.31 38.58
CA GLU A 149 13.54 28.03 37.49
C GLU A 149 14.12 28.61 36.21
N VAL A 150 14.40 27.79 35.18
CA VAL A 150 14.63 28.28 33.81
C VAL A 150 14.20 27.22 32.79
N ALA A 151 13.18 27.55 32.01
CA ALA A 151 12.78 26.83 30.79
C ALA A 151 13.59 27.32 29.57
N PRO A 152 13.97 26.46 28.61
CA PRO A 152 14.47 26.93 27.32
C PRO A 152 13.44 26.78 26.18
N GLN A 153 13.41 27.81 25.34
CA GLN A 153 12.62 27.99 24.12
C GLN A 153 13.23 27.23 22.91
N PRO A 154 12.48 27.05 21.79
CA PRO A 154 12.94 26.31 20.61
C PRO A 154 13.89 27.13 19.72
N GLU A 155 14.98 26.51 19.26
CA GLU A 155 15.95 27.09 18.33
C GLU A 155 15.44 27.05 16.86
N GLU A 156 15.50 28.22 16.20
CA GLU A 156 15.28 28.38 14.76
C GLU A 156 16.52 27.95 13.95
N ILE A 157 16.33 27.13 12.91
CA ILE A 157 17.39 26.82 11.94
C ILE A 157 17.19 27.69 10.69
N SER A 158 18.12 28.61 10.53
CA SER A 158 18.36 29.51 9.40
C SER A 158 18.43 28.79 8.05
N SER A 159 17.65 29.27 7.08
CA SER A 159 17.69 28.86 5.67
C SER A 159 18.65 29.75 4.86
N SER A 160 19.73 29.18 4.36
CA SER A 160 20.49 29.76 3.24
C SER A 160 21.13 28.67 2.38
N ALA A 161 20.49 28.33 1.26
CA ALA A 161 21.13 27.61 0.17
C ALA A 161 20.41 27.92 -1.15
N ASP A 162 20.92 28.93 -1.83
CA ASP A 162 20.67 29.23 -3.23
C ASP A 162 21.23 28.06 -4.07
N ASN A 163 20.36 27.19 -4.59
CA ASN A 163 20.76 26.07 -5.44
C ASN A 163 19.75 25.93 -6.58
N ASN A 164 20.06 26.56 -7.71
CA ASN A 164 19.35 26.42 -8.98
C ASN A 164 19.63 25.04 -9.62
N THR A 165 19.33 23.96 -8.91
CA THR A 165 19.28 22.60 -9.47
C THR A 165 17.87 22.37 -9.99
N PRO A 166 17.66 22.12 -11.29
CA PRO A 166 16.33 21.82 -11.82
C PRO A 166 15.86 20.48 -11.25
N VAL A 167 15.02 20.53 -10.22
CA VAL A 167 14.42 19.34 -9.62
C VAL A 167 13.40 18.77 -10.59
N TYR A 168 13.62 17.53 -11.02
CA TYR A 168 12.70 16.83 -11.93
C TYR A 168 11.30 16.77 -11.32
N GLY A 169 10.30 17.18 -12.10
CA GLY A 169 8.90 17.13 -11.68
C GLY A 169 8.35 18.41 -11.05
N GLN A 170 9.13 19.48 -10.90
CA GLN A 170 8.64 20.78 -10.41
C GLN A 170 7.40 21.27 -11.17
N ALA A 171 7.35 21.11 -12.49
CA ALA A 171 6.20 21.50 -13.30
C ALA A 171 4.93 20.70 -12.95
N ARG A 172 5.05 19.38 -12.76
CA ARG A 172 3.95 18.48 -12.35
C ARG A 172 3.49 18.79 -10.93
N LEU A 173 4.43 19.09 -10.03
CA LEU A 173 4.14 19.40 -8.63
C LEU A 173 3.43 20.76 -8.51
N ASN A 174 3.90 21.78 -9.25
CA ASN A 174 3.24 23.09 -9.32
C ASN A 174 1.83 22.98 -9.90
N GLN A 175 1.63 22.14 -10.91
CA GLN A 175 0.30 21.87 -11.49
C GLN A 175 -0.63 21.18 -10.48
N LEU A 176 -0.11 20.26 -9.67
CA LEU A 176 -0.89 19.59 -8.63
C LEU A 176 -1.28 20.58 -7.53
N LEU A 177 -0.33 21.40 -7.08
CA LEU A 177 -0.57 22.44 -6.07
C LEU A 177 -1.59 23.49 -6.55
N SER A 178 -1.49 23.94 -7.81
CA SER A 178 -2.46 24.90 -8.36
C SER A 178 -3.86 24.32 -8.51
N THR A 179 -3.98 23.01 -8.74
CA THR A 179 -5.27 22.33 -8.89
C THR A 179 -5.93 22.08 -7.53
N LEU A 180 -5.15 21.63 -6.54
CA LEU A 180 -5.67 21.27 -5.22
C LEU A 180 -5.90 22.49 -4.33
N LEU A 181 -5.16 23.58 -4.55
CA LEU A 181 -5.12 24.73 -3.64
C LEU A 181 -5.27 26.06 -4.39
N PRO A 182 -6.41 26.29 -5.08
CA PRO A 182 -6.60 27.44 -5.98
C PRO A 182 -6.52 28.82 -5.30
N HIS A 183 -6.57 28.89 -3.96
CA HIS A 183 -6.59 30.13 -3.19
C HIS A 183 -5.35 30.37 -2.30
N ARG A 184 -4.26 29.61 -2.45
CA ARG A 184 -3.04 29.75 -1.59
C ARG A 184 -2.04 30.82 -2.05
N GLN A 185 -2.51 31.98 -2.50
CA GLN A 185 -1.64 33.08 -2.92
C GLN A 185 -0.82 33.72 -1.78
N THR A 186 -1.06 33.35 -0.53
CA THR A 186 -0.47 33.99 0.66
C THR A 186 0.86 33.41 1.14
N LEU A 187 1.39 32.34 0.52
CA LEU A 187 2.64 31.69 0.97
C LEU A 187 3.87 32.01 0.09
N ASN A 188 3.69 32.69 -1.04
CA ASN A 188 4.77 33.11 -1.95
C ASN A 188 4.93 34.64 -1.98
N SER A 189 4.74 35.32 -0.85
CA SER A 189 5.19 36.71 -0.71
C SER A 189 6.66 36.69 -0.28
N PRO A 190 7.62 37.10 -1.13
CA PRO A 190 8.95 37.41 -0.63
C PRO A 190 8.80 38.55 0.38
N LEU A 191 9.42 38.38 1.55
CA LEU A 191 9.49 39.41 2.58
C LEU A 191 9.98 40.70 1.94
N GLN A 192 9.08 41.69 1.87
CA GLN A 192 9.38 43.02 1.38
C GLN A 192 10.26 43.67 2.46
N ASN A 193 11.57 43.71 2.20
CA ASN A 193 12.53 44.44 3.03
C ASN A 193 12.23 45.94 2.94
N ASP A 194 11.37 46.44 3.82
CA ASP A 194 11.24 47.86 4.08
C ASP A 194 12.48 48.34 4.84
N ASN A 195 13.39 48.99 4.11
CA ASN A 195 14.57 49.64 4.67
C ASN A 195 14.22 51.14 4.86
N PRO A 196 14.20 51.70 6.09
CA PRO A 196 13.92 53.11 6.28
C PRO A 196 15.22 53.90 6.16
N THR A 197 15.47 54.53 5.02
CA THR A 197 16.41 55.66 4.98
C THR A 197 15.63 56.95 5.21
N SER A 198 15.48 57.29 6.50
CA SER A 198 15.33 58.68 6.90
C SER A 198 16.67 59.39 6.73
N ASN A 199 16.71 60.42 5.88
CA ASN A 199 17.63 61.57 5.99
C ASN A 199 16.96 62.69 5.19
N ALA A 200 16.35 63.70 5.81
CA ALA A 200 16.91 64.78 6.65
C ALA A 200 17.25 66.03 5.82
N SER A 201 16.67 67.13 6.28
CA SER A 201 16.93 68.56 5.99
C SER A 201 16.21 69.16 4.79
#